data_AF-A0A414AY33-F1
#
_entry.id   AF-A0A414AY33-F1
#
_cell.length_a   1.000
_cell.length_b   1.000
_cell.length_c   1.000
_cell.angle_alpha   90.00
_cell.angle_beta   90.00
_cell.angle_gamma   90.00
#
_symmetry.space_group_name_H-M   'P 1'
#
loop_
_entity.id
_entity.type
_entity.pdbx_description
1 polymer ?
#
loop_
_entity_poly.entity_id
_entity_poly.type
_entity_poly.pdbx_seq_one_letter_code
_entity_poly.pdbx_strand_id
1 'polypeptide(L)'
;MVEKQRIQTIFTAKDYMELYRTQKPTVDLMLGIKEQWEFEDFLEEEDSLEEVPFWLYYSVIQGDFLEIGGYEEDVTEKVVAFLQKKLPKAEFHLIVDYLRDLYVDIDERDNLEEKMGLCNQYLACAGYSIQVEHDDTYCTWDYFLSVQHART
;
A
#
# COMPACT_ATOMS: atom_id res chain seq x y z
N MET A 1 14.14 13.33 -1.59
CA MET A 1 14.98 13.36 -0.37
C MET A 1 14.56 14.46 0.60
N VAL A 2 14.39 15.71 0.15
CA VAL A 2 13.99 16.82 1.03
C VAL A 2 12.61 16.61 1.69
N GLU A 3 11.62 16.12 0.94
CA GLU A 3 10.26 15.91 1.47
C GLU A 3 10.21 14.84 2.56
N LYS A 4 10.74 13.64 2.30
CA LYS A 4 10.79 12.56 3.30
C LYS A 4 11.46 13.01 4.60
N GLN A 5 12.55 13.77 4.50
CA GLN A 5 13.24 14.31 5.68
C GLN A 5 12.39 15.36 6.43
N ARG A 6 11.62 16.19 5.71
CA ARG A 6 10.67 17.13 6.33
C ARG A 6 9.57 16.39 7.08
N ILE A 7 8.95 15.38 6.44
CA ILE A 7 7.92 14.55 7.07
C ILE A 7 8.46 13.87 8.33
N GLN A 8 9.65 13.28 8.26
CA GLN A 8 10.29 12.63 9.41
C GLN A 8 10.58 13.61 10.56
N THR A 9 10.91 14.87 10.23
CA THR A 9 11.06 15.94 11.23
C THR A 9 9.73 16.28 11.89
N ILE A 10 8.62 16.29 11.13
CA ILE A 10 7.27 16.53 11.66
C ILE A 10 6.85 15.40 12.62
N PHE A 11 7.06 14.14 12.24
CA PHE A 11 6.84 12.99 13.14
C PHE A 11 7.66 13.08 14.42
N THR A 12 8.95 13.44 14.31
CA THR A 12 9.83 13.64 15.47
C THR A 12 9.33 14.74 16.39
N ALA A 13 8.77 15.82 15.82
CA ALA A 13 8.20 16.94 16.56
C ALA A 13 6.78 16.67 17.08
N LYS A 14 6.13 15.58 16.66
CA LYS A 14 4.72 15.25 16.92
C LYS A 14 3.74 16.35 16.48
N ASP A 15 4.08 17.10 15.43
CA ASP A 15 3.20 18.15 14.88
C ASP A 15 2.24 17.56 13.85
N TYR A 16 1.29 16.74 14.33
CA TYR A 16 0.38 16.00 13.47
C TYR A 16 -0.58 16.89 12.68
N MET A 17 -0.87 18.11 13.17
CA MET A 17 -1.63 19.10 12.42
C MET A 17 -0.85 19.64 11.21
N GLU A 18 0.45 19.91 11.36
CA GLU A 18 1.31 20.26 10.21
C GLU A 18 1.47 19.07 9.25
N LEU A 19 1.55 17.84 9.78
CA LEU A 19 1.57 16.63 8.95
C LEU A 19 0.30 16.57 8.09
N TYR A 20 -0.87 16.70 8.70
CA TYR A 20 -2.15 16.69 7.99
C TYR A 20 -2.23 17.79 6.94
N ARG A 21 -1.86 19.03 7.28
CA ARG A 21 -1.87 20.14 6.32
C ARG A 21 -1.00 19.90 5.10
N THR A 22 0.14 19.24 5.28
CA THR A 22 1.13 19.05 4.20
C THR A 22 0.97 17.73 3.47
N GLN A 23 0.36 16.72 4.10
CA GLN A 23 0.24 15.35 3.60
C GLN A 23 -1.21 14.84 3.67
N LYS A 24 -2.19 15.75 3.59
CA LYS A 24 -3.64 15.45 3.69
C LYS A 24 -4.07 14.21 2.89
N PRO A 25 -3.73 14.04 1.60
CA PRO A 25 -4.16 12.85 0.85
C PRO A 25 -3.67 11.52 1.45
N THR A 26 -2.48 11.53 2.05
CA THR A 26 -1.91 10.34 2.70
C THR A 26 -2.65 10.03 3.99
N VAL A 27 -2.88 11.06 4.82
CA VAL A 27 -3.56 10.89 6.12
C VAL A 27 -5.04 10.55 5.93
N ASP A 28 -5.70 11.19 4.97
CA ASP A 28 -7.09 10.90 4.60
C ASP A 28 -7.24 9.43 4.17
N LEU A 29 -6.32 8.94 3.32
CA LEU A 29 -6.31 7.54 2.89
C LEU A 29 -6.05 6.59 4.06
N MET A 30 -5.00 6.86 4.86
CA MET A 30 -4.60 6.01 5.99
C MET A 30 -5.68 5.84 7.05
N LEU A 31 -6.42 6.91 7.34
CA LEU A 31 -7.46 6.90 8.38
C LEU A 31 -8.86 6.64 7.82
N GLY A 32 -9.01 6.53 6.49
CA GLY A 32 -10.33 6.38 5.85
C GLY A 32 -11.26 7.59 6.02
N ILE A 33 -10.70 8.77 6.26
CA ILE A 33 -11.45 10.01 6.54
C ILE A 33 -11.56 10.89 5.29
N LYS A 34 -12.53 11.82 5.30
CA LYS A 34 -12.83 12.71 4.17
C LYS A 34 -12.65 14.18 4.53
N GLU A 35 -13.04 14.53 5.75
CA GLU A 35 -13.12 15.90 6.24
C GLU A 35 -12.09 16.16 7.33
N GLN A 36 -11.63 17.41 7.42
CA GLN A 36 -10.62 17.80 8.42
C GLN A 36 -11.08 17.57 9.87
N TRP A 37 -12.38 17.74 10.15
CA TRP A 37 -12.89 17.57 11.50
C TRP A 37 -12.76 16.12 12.00
N GLU A 38 -12.79 15.12 11.10
CA GLU A 38 -12.58 13.71 11.45
C GLU A 38 -11.13 13.47 11.91
N PHE A 39 -10.16 14.20 11.33
CA PHE A 39 -8.77 14.15 11.78
C PHE A 39 -8.58 14.85 13.14
N GLU A 40 -9.25 15.97 13.36
CA GLU A 40 -9.21 16.69 14.64
C GLU A 40 -9.79 15.82 15.76
N ASP A 41 -10.93 15.17 15.50
CA ASP A 41 -11.58 14.20 16.41
C ASP A 41 -10.65 13.01 16.71
N PHE A 42 -10.04 12.42 15.68
CA PHE A 42 -9.04 11.35 15.83
C PHE A 42 -7.87 11.76 16.73
N LEU A 43 -7.32 12.97 16.57
CA LEU A 43 -6.21 13.44 17.41
C LEU A 43 -6.61 13.68 18.86
N GLU A 44 -7.87 14.05 19.13
CA GLU A 44 -8.38 14.17 20.50
C GLU A 44 -8.47 12.80 21.19
N GLU A 45 -8.74 11.73 20.44
CA GLU A 45 -8.86 10.37 20.97
C GLU A 45 -7.52 9.62 21.08
N GLU A 46 -6.72 9.62 20.01
CA GLU A 46 -5.51 8.79 19.88
C GLU A 46 -4.19 9.51 20.25
N ASP A 47 -4.19 10.86 20.32
CA ASP A 47 -3.04 11.75 20.63
C ASP A 47 -1.78 11.54 19.76
N SER A 48 -1.84 10.64 18.77
CA SER A 48 -0.68 10.23 17.99
C SER A 48 -1.04 9.60 16.66
N LEU A 49 -0.08 9.61 15.74
CA LEU A 49 -0.16 9.00 14.43
C LEU A 49 1.04 8.09 14.22
N GLU A 50 0.80 6.87 13.76
CA GLU A 50 1.85 5.87 13.55
C GLU A 50 2.63 6.17 12.25
N GLU A 51 3.96 6.23 12.38
CA GLU A 51 4.83 6.59 11.26
C GLU A 51 4.99 5.46 10.24
N VAL A 52 5.02 4.21 10.69
CA VAL A 52 5.22 3.04 9.80
C VAL A 52 4.06 2.90 8.80
N PRO A 53 2.78 2.88 9.24
CA PRO A 53 1.63 2.87 8.32
C PRO A 53 1.63 4.07 7.38
N PHE A 54 1.93 5.27 7.90
CA PHE A 54 1.99 6.47 7.09
C PHE A 54 2.89 6.31 5.86
N TRP A 55 4.04 5.64 5.98
CA TRP A 55 4.94 5.44 4.85
C TRP A 55 4.40 4.47 3.78
N LEU A 56 3.55 3.51 4.16
CA LEU A 56 2.84 2.64 3.22
C LEU A 56 1.85 3.46 2.39
N TYR A 57 0.95 4.18 3.04
CA TYR A 57 -0.04 5.02 2.38
C TYR A 57 0.60 6.17 1.58
N TYR A 58 1.70 6.76 2.08
CA TYR A 58 2.46 7.76 1.34
C TYR A 58 2.97 7.16 0.02
N SER A 59 3.45 5.91 0.04
CA SER A 59 3.94 5.21 -1.15
C SER A 59 2.82 4.89 -2.14
N VAL A 60 1.59 4.69 -1.67
CA VAL A 60 0.38 4.59 -2.52
C VAL A 60 0.10 5.92 -3.21
N ILE A 61 0.15 7.05 -2.48
CA ILE A 61 -0.04 8.39 -3.06
C ILE A 61 1.04 8.73 -4.10
N GLN A 62 2.28 8.28 -3.90
CA GLN A 62 3.35 8.40 -4.90
C GLN A 62 3.17 7.46 -6.10
N GLY A 63 2.21 6.51 -6.01
CA GLY A 63 1.95 5.49 -7.02
C GLY A 63 2.99 4.38 -7.03
N ASP A 64 3.84 4.28 -6.01
CA ASP A 64 4.84 3.22 -5.86
C ASP A 64 4.21 1.91 -5.41
N PHE A 65 3.19 2.01 -4.55
CA PHE A 65 2.47 0.88 -3.96
C PHE A 65 1.01 0.88 -4.46
N LEU A 66 0.37 -0.28 -4.40
CA LEU A 66 -1.07 -0.45 -4.55
C LEU A 66 -1.64 -0.90 -3.22
N GLU A 67 -2.54 -0.12 -2.64
CA GLU A 67 -3.34 -0.53 -1.48
C GLU A 67 -4.56 -1.33 -1.93
N ILE A 68 -4.88 -2.37 -1.18
CA ILE A 68 -5.99 -3.30 -1.39
C ILE A 68 -6.63 -3.55 -0.02
N GLY A 69 -7.92 -3.24 0.11
CA GLY A 69 -8.63 -3.43 1.39
C GLY A 69 -8.85 -4.91 1.71
N GLY A 70 -8.84 -5.26 3.00
CA GLY A 70 -9.01 -6.64 3.49
C GLY A 70 -10.35 -7.30 3.18
N TYR A 71 -11.33 -6.53 2.67
CA TYR A 71 -12.65 -6.99 2.26
C TYR A 71 -13.01 -6.50 0.84
N GLU A 72 -12.00 -6.23 -0.01
CA GLU A 72 -12.22 -5.68 -1.36
C GLU A 72 -12.78 -6.72 -2.36
N GLU A 73 -12.87 -8.00 -1.98
CA GLU A 73 -13.38 -9.10 -2.79
C GLU A 73 -12.54 -9.30 -4.07
N ASP A 74 -13.11 -9.17 -5.27
CA ASP A 74 -12.37 -9.38 -6.54
C ASP A 74 -11.47 -8.18 -6.86
N VAL A 75 -10.16 -8.38 -6.64
CA VAL A 75 -9.12 -7.36 -6.85
C VAL A 75 -8.34 -7.58 -8.15
N THR A 76 -8.79 -8.51 -9.00
CA THR A 76 -8.08 -8.96 -10.21
C THR A 76 -7.73 -7.80 -11.13
N GLU A 77 -8.71 -6.98 -11.52
CA GLU A 77 -8.49 -5.88 -12.48
C GLU A 77 -7.50 -4.85 -11.93
N LYS A 78 -7.65 -4.49 -10.65
CA LYS A 78 -6.82 -3.50 -9.95
C LYS A 78 -5.36 -3.97 -9.87
N VAL A 79 -5.12 -5.21 -9.47
CA VAL A 79 -3.77 -5.82 -9.40
C VAL A 79 -3.14 -5.93 -10.79
N VAL A 80 -3.89 -6.41 -11.78
CA VAL A 80 -3.43 -6.54 -13.17
C VAL A 80 -3.02 -5.18 -13.73
N ALA A 81 -3.84 -4.15 -13.55
CA ALA A 81 -3.56 -2.80 -14.03
C ALA A 81 -2.32 -2.18 -13.36
N PHE A 82 -2.11 -2.45 -12.07
CA PHE A 82 -0.92 -1.99 -11.35
C PHE A 82 0.35 -2.70 -11.83
N LEU A 83 0.35 -4.03 -11.86
CA LEU A 83 1.52 -4.82 -12.27
C LEU A 83 1.90 -4.58 -13.73
N GLN A 84 0.93 -4.37 -14.62
CA GLN A 84 1.19 -4.02 -16.01
C GLN A 84 1.94 -2.68 -16.16
N LYS A 85 1.76 -1.74 -15.23
CA LYS A 85 2.48 -0.46 -15.21
C LYS A 85 3.86 -0.59 -14.58
N LYS A 86 4.04 -1.50 -13.62
CA LYS A 86 5.27 -1.64 -12.81
C LYS A 86 6.29 -2.60 -13.39
N LEU A 87 5.85 -3.64 -14.11
CA LEU A 87 6.72 -4.62 -14.73
C LEU A 87 6.97 -4.30 -16.21
N PRO A 88 8.14 -4.63 -16.76
CA PRO A 88 8.31 -4.62 -18.19
C PRO A 88 7.40 -5.68 -18.84
N LYS A 89 7.08 -5.45 -20.12
CA LYS A 89 6.07 -6.23 -20.84
C LYS A 89 6.36 -7.73 -20.81
N ALA A 90 7.63 -8.13 -20.98
CA ALA A 90 7.99 -9.55 -21.06
C ALA A 90 7.71 -10.27 -19.73
N GLU A 91 8.13 -9.67 -18.62
CA GLU A 91 7.95 -10.20 -17.26
C GLU A 91 6.48 -10.23 -16.86
N PHE A 92 5.71 -9.19 -17.22
CA PHE A 92 4.27 -9.19 -17.01
C PHE A 92 3.56 -10.34 -17.74
N HIS A 93 3.96 -10.64 -18.99
CA HIS A 93 3.38 -11.77 -19.74
C HIS A 93 3.69 -13.14 -19.12
N LEU A 94 4.75 -13.26 -18.30
CA LEU A 94 5.04 -14.50 -17.58
C LEU A 94 4.01 -14.79 -16.49
N ILE A 95 3.41 -13.75 -15.91
CA ILE A 95 2.58 -13.88 -14.71
C ILE A 95 1.08 -13.67 -14.95
N VAL A 96 0.68 -13.04 -16.06
CA VAL A 96 -0.69 -12.56 -16.29
C VAL A 96 -1.77 -13.64 -16.15
N ASP A 97 -1.48 -14.89 -16.54
CA ASP A 97 -2.44 -15.98 -16.42
C ASP A 97 -2.66 -16.45 -14.97
N TYR A 98 -1.69 -16.21 -14.08
CA TYR A 98 -1.78 -16.53 -12.65
C TYR A 98 -2.46 -15.43 -11.83
N LEU A 99 -2.68 -14.25 -12.41
CA LEU A 99 -3.36 -13.12 -11.76
C LEU A 99 -4.89 -13.22 -11.83
N ARG A 100 -5.47 -14.23 -12.50
CA ARG A 100 -6.92 -14.41 -12.60
C ARG A 100 -7.52 -14.79 -11.25
N ASP A 101 -8.75 -14.39 -10.96
CA ASP A 101 -9.51 -14.75 -9.75
C ASP A 101 -8.81 -14.35 -8.43
N LEU A 102 -8.11 -13.22 -8.41
CA LEU A 102 -7.54 -12.67 -7.18
C LEU A 102 -8.68 -12.18 -6.30
N TYR A 103 -8.75 -12.69 -5.08
CA TYR A 103 -9.86 -12.43 -4.16
C TYR A 103 -9.32 -12.16 -2.76
N VAL A 104 -9.81 -11.10 -2.12
CA VAL A 104 -9.42 -10.64 -0.78
C VAL A 104 -10.66 -10.47 0.08
N ASP A 105 -10.85 -11.43 0.97
CA ASP A 105 -11.75 -11.38 2.11
C ASP A 105 -11.04 -12.15 3.24
N ILE A 106 -10.57 -11.41 4.25
CA ILE A 106 -9.74 -11.96 5.32
C ILE A 106 -10.48 -12.93 6.26
N ASP A 107 -11.81 -12.87 6.30
CA ASP A 107 -12.64 -13.74 7.12
C ASP A 107 -13.13 -14.98 6.36
N GLU A 108 -13.25 -14.90 5.04
CA GLU A 108 -13.77 -15.99 4.20
C GLU A 108 -12.75 -16.59 3.22
N ARG A 109 -12.25 -15.78 2.29
CA ARG A 109 -11.42 -16.23 1.17
C ARG A 109 -10.36 -15.19 0.86
N ASP A 110 -9.11 -15.54 1.11
CA ASP A 110 -7.97 -14.74 0.69
C ASP A 110 -6.98 -15.61 -0.08
N ASN A 111 -6.59 -15.16 -1.28
CA ASN A 111 -5.55 -15.84 -2.08
C ASN A 111 -4.44 -14.91 -2.58
N LEU A 112 -4.36 -13.68 -2.06
CA LEU A 112 -3.46 -12.66 -2.59
C LEU A 112 -1.99 -13.08 -2.43
N GLU A 113 -1.55 -13.39 -1.20
CA GLU A 113 -0.17 -13.79 -0.94
C GLU A 113 0.24 -15.06 -1.67
N GLU A 114 -0.64 -16.07 -1.71
CA GLU A 114 -0.39 -17.34 -2.42
C GLU A 114 -0.10 -17.07 -3.89
N LYS A 115 -0.94 -16.26 -4.53
CA LYS A 115 -0.81 -15.93 -5.96
C LYS A 115 0.38 -15.03 -6.24
N MET A 116 0.68 -14.05 -5.37
CA MET A 116 1.89 -13.23 -5.51
C MET A 116 3.16 -14.10 -5.36
N GLY A 117 3.13 -15.06 -4.43
CA GLY A 117 4.18 -16.07 -4.25
C GLY A 117 4.40 -16.92 -5.50
N LEU A 118 3.32 -17.39 -6.14
CA LEU A 118 3.40 -18.11 -7.40
C LEU A 118 3.98 -17.25 -8.53
N CYS A 119 3.52 -16.00 -8.67
CA CYS A 119 4.07 -15.06 -9.65
C CYS A 119 5.57 -14.85 -9.44
N ASN A 120 6.02 -14.73 -8.19
CA ASN A 120 7.43 -14.54 -7.85
C ASN A 120 8.34 -15.69 -8.28
N GLN A 121 7.82 -16.92 -8.39
CA GLN A 121 8.60 -18.05 -8.93
C GLN A 121 9.01 -17.83 -10.38
N TYR A 122 8.17 -17.15 -11.17
CA TYR A 122 8.44 -16.84 -12.57
C TYR A 122 9.24 -15.54 -12.74
N LEU A 123 9.06 -14.57 -11.85
CA LEU A 123 9.77 -13.29 -11.88
C LEU A 123 11.22 -13.38 -11.39
N ALA A 124 11.55 -14.37 -10.54
CA ALA A 124 12.87 -14.51 -9.93
C ALA A 124 14.02 -14.54 -10.95
N CYS A 125 13.83 -15.22 -12.09
CA CYS A 125 14.84 -15.29 -13.16
C CYS A 125 15.12 -13.94 -13.83
N ALA A 126 14.16 -13.00 -13.78
CA ALA A 126 14.27 -11.66 -14.34
C ALA A 126 14.71 -10.63 -13.28
N GLY A 127 14.99 -11.05 -12.05
CA GLY A 127 15.38 -10.16 -10.96
C GLY A 127 14.23 -9.31 -10.42
N TYR A 128 12.98 -9.65 -10.70
CA TYR A 128 11.81 -8.97 -10.17
C TYR A 128 11.14 -9.77 -9.06
N SER A 129 10.49 -9.07 -8.13
CA SER A 129 9.59 -9.68 -7.14
C SER A 129 8.47 -8.72 -6.78
N ILE A 130 7.27 -9.24 -6.61
CA ILE A 130 6.13 -8.57 -6.01
C ILE A 130 6.25 -8.76 -4.49
N GLN A 131 6.31 -7.65 -3.76
CA GLN A 131 6.25 -7.65 -2.30
C GLN A 131 4.83 -7.37 -1.86
N VAL A 132 4.43 -8.02 -0.77
CA VAL A 132 3.14 -7.82 -0.09
C VAL A 132 3.47 -7.38 1.34
N GLU A 133 2.99 -6.21 1.73
CA GLU A 133 3.03 -5.70 3.10
C GLU A 133 1.60 -5.57 3.64
N HIS A 134 1.43 -5.55 4.96
CA HIS A 134 0.12 -5.44 5.61
C HIS A 134 0.12 -4.31 6.63
N ASP A 135 -1.02 -3.64 6.78
CA ASP A 135 -1.30 -2.73 7.89
C ASP A 135 -2.64 -3.06 8.54
N ASP A 136 -2.64 -3.26 9.86
CA ASP A 136 -3.83 -3.47 10.70
C ASP A 136 -3.98 -2.42 11.80
N THR A 137 -3.16 -1.36 11.78
CA THR A 137 -3.03 -0.37 12.87
C THR A 137 -4.36 0.29 13.24
N TYR A 138 -5.14 0.71 12.24
CA TYR A 138 -6.40 1.45 12.45
C TYR A 138 -7.63 0.62 12.09
N CYS A 139 -7.56 -0.71 12.30
CA CYS A 139 -8.63 -1.66 11.93
C CYS A 139 -9.00 -1.63 10.44
N THR A 140 -8.10 -1.17 9.57
CA THR A 140 -8.25 -1.11 8.12
C THR A 140 -8.03 -2.48 7.48
N TRP A 141 -6.99 -3.19 7.95
CA TRP A 141 -6.54 -4.47 7.43
C TRP A 141 -6.28 -4.41 5.92
N ASP A 142 -5.28 -3.63 5.53
CA ASP A 142 -4.95 -3.38 4.14
C ASP A 142 -3.71 -4.15 3.71
N TYR A 143 -3.75 -4.67 2.48
CA TYR A 143 -2.61 -5.21 1.75
C TYR A 143 -1.97 -4.12 0.90
N PHE A 144 -0.64 -4.14 0.81
CA PHE A 144 0.12 -3.23 -0.03
C PHE A 144 1.03 -4.01 -0.97
N LEU A 145 0.81 -3.85 -2.28
CA LEU A 145 1.64 -4.46 -3.31
C LEU A 145 2.68 -3.47 -3.84
N SER A 146 3.92 -3.92 -3.94
CA SER A 146 4.98 -3.19 -4.65
C SER A 146 5.82 -4.13 -5.52
N VAL A 147 6.51 -3.58 -6.51
CA VAL A 147 7.44 -4.35 -7.36
C VAL A 147 8.86 -3.93 -7.06
N GLN A 148 9.67 -4.89 -6.63
CA GLN A 148 11.10 -4.72 -6.42
C GLN A 148 11.87 -5.28 -7.62
N HIS A 149 12.98 -4.63 -7.94
CA HIS A 149 13.96 -5.13 -8.90
C HIS A 149 15.30 -5.28 -8.17
N ALA A 150 15.78 -6.52 -8.06
CA ALA A 150 17.12 -6.81 -7.58
C ALA A 150 18.11 -6.17 -8.55
N ARG A 151 18.61 -4.98 -8.19
CA ARG A 151 19.73 -4.37 -8.89
C ARG A 151 20.90 -5.34 -8.76
N THR A 152 21.31 -5.92 -9.88
CA THR A 152 22.62 -6.58 -10.02
C THR A 152 23.74 -5.54 -9.93
#